data_AF-A0A5N5QFT7-F1
#
_entry.id   AF-A0A5N5QFT7-F1
#
_cell.length_a   1.000
_cell.length_b   1.000
_cell.length_c   1.000
_cell.angle_alpha   90.00
_cell.angle_beta   90.00
_cell.angle_gamma   90.00
#
_symmetry.space_group_name_H-M   'P 1'
#
loop_
_entity.id
_entity.type
_entity.pdbx_description
1 polymer ?
#
loop_
_entity_poly.entity_id
_entity_poly.type
_entity_poly.pdbx_seq_one_letter_code
_entity_poly.pdbx_strand_id
1 'polypeptide(L)'
;MAAPPPYHATQAALQAGHGDLATTIRQLSHMTIKLDKQLHAVSSALEREEKFDTSPTAPSKKWKDICDIYTRLMWTARDTATILSSHIRILVGSVIPGAAEPGGNKEDKIRSLQRFIDRPAPSLLTTEHAAQQIDRLKQQLGSFIEEYKVGLDAKIVATQEEIAEFKEADDKQKAEVKKAEEARSGLFGLLYPRPCFEHVNYEWDIKQLEVDIEKWKKFSNDLDGYVREICTGLDTIPHRVGSAFSALWIHEKENAKSLRRMIEESPDGNVHVCTKIYKYGIYLAY
;
A
#
# COMPACT_ATOMS: atom_id res chain seq x y z
N MET A 1 -52.97 5.66 -10.51
CA MET A 1 -51.67 6.37 -10.40
C MET A 1 -50.84 5.97 -11.61
N ALA A 2 -50.33 6.94 -12.38
CA ALA A 2 -49.46 6.65 -13.52
C ALA A 2 -48.13 6.07 -13.04
N ALA A 3 -47.61 5.05 -13.72
CA ALA A 3 -46.28 4.51 -13.41
C ALA A 3 -45.22 5.61 -13.64
N PRO A 4 -44.22 5.75 -12.76
CA PRO A 4 -43.17 6.73 -12.94
C PRO A 4 -42.45 6.47 -14.28
N PRO A 5 -42.05 7.53 -15.01
CA PRO A 5 -41.31 7.40 -16.26
C PRO A 5 -40.09 6.47 -16.14
N PRO A 6 -39.68 5.75 -17.20
CA PRO A 6 -38.67 4.69 -17.13
C PRO A 6 -37.31 5.17 -16.61
N TYR A 7 -36.98 6.45 -16.83
CA TYR A 7 -35.74 7.05 -16.36
C TYR A 7 -35.64 7.16 -14.82
N HIS A 8 -36.75 7.15 -14.08
CA HIS A 8 -36.72 7.16 -12.62
C HIS A 8 -36.19 5.86 -12.02
N ALA A 9 -36.46 4.71 -12.66
CA ALA A 9 -35.91 3.42 -12.24
C ALA A 9 -34.38 3.38 -12.47
N THR A 10 -33.93 3.90 -13.61
CA THR A 10 -32.49 4.07 -13.90
C THR A 10 -31.83 5.03 -12.91
N GLN A 11 -32.49 6.14 -12.56
CA GLN A 11 -31.99 7.10 -11.58
C GLN A 11 -31.86 6.51 -10.17
N ALA A 12 -32.85 5.73 -9.71
CA ALA A 12 -32.80 5.06 -8.40
C ALA A 12 -31.69 4.00 -8.34
N ALA A 13 -31.52 3.20 -9.39
CA ALA A 13 -30.42 2.22 -9.49
C ALA A 13 -29.04 2.90 -9.48
N LEU A 14 -28.91 4.05 -10.16
CA LEU A 14 -27.69 4.86 -10.15
C LEU A 14 -27.42 5.50 -8.76
N GLN A 15 -28.46 5.91 -8.05
CA GLN A 15 -28.34 6.42 -6.68
C GLN A 15 -27.92 5.33 -5.69
N ALA A 16 -28.43 4.10 -5.82
CA ALA A 16 -27.98 2.95 -5.04
C ALA A 16 -26.50 2.64 -5.29
N GLY A 17 -26.08 2.60 -6.56
CA GLY A 17 -24.67 2.42 -6.95
C GLY A 17 -23.74 3.53 -6.42
N HIS A 18 -24.24 4.75 -6.24
CA HIS A 18 -23.49 5.83 -5.60
C HIS A 18 -23.27 5.60 -4.09
N GLY A 19 -24.25 5.00 -3.40
CA GLY A 19 -24.12 4.57 -2.01
C GLY A 19 -23.06 3.48 -1.82
N ASP A 20 -23.02 2.52 -2.75
CA ASP A 20 -22.01 1.45 -2.78
C ASP A 20 -20.60 2.00 -3.08
N LEU A 21 -20.50 3.01 -3.96
CA LEU A 21 -19.25 3.71 -4.21
C LEU A 21 -18.72 4.42 -2.96
N ALA A 22 -19.57 5.18 -2.26
CA ALA A 22 -19.17 5.89 -1.05
C ALA A 22 -18.68 4.92 0.04
N THR A 23 -19.32 3.76 0.18
CA THR A 23 -18.89 2.69 1.09
C THR A 23 -17.53 2.11 0.70
N THR A 24 -17.34 1.83 -0.59
CA THR A 24 -16.07 1.32 -1.13
C THR A 24 -14.93 2.32 -0.92
N ILE A 25 -15.17 3.62 -1.15
CA ILE A 25 -14.19 4.69 -0.90
C ILE A 25 -13.80 4.77 0.58
N ARG A 26 -14.78 4.69 1.51
CA ARG A 26 -14.49 4.70 2.95
C ARG A 26 -13.64 3.51 3.37
N GLN A 27 -13.97 2.32 2.88
CA GLN A 27 -13.20 1.11 3.18
C GLN A 27 -11.78 1.18 2.63
N LEU A 28 -11.60 1.65 1.39
CA LEU A 28 -10.30 1.89 0.79
C LEU A 28 -9.49 2.90 1.62
N SER A 29 -10.10 4.02 2.00
CA SER A 29 -9.44 5.04 2.83
C SER A 29 -8.98 4.49 4.18
N HIS A 30 -9.79 3.66 4.84
CA HIS A 30 -9.41 3.07 6.14
C HIS A 30 -8.22 2.13 5.99
N MET A 31 -8.21 1.31 4.94
CA MET A 31 -7.09 0.43 4.62
C MET A 31 -5.82 1.21 4.28
N THR A 32 -5.94 2.27 3.47
CA THR A 32 -4.80 3.11 3.10
C THR A 32 -4.13 3.70 4.34
N ILE A 33 -4.91 4.19 5.30
CA ILE A 33 -4.39 4.70 6.57
C ILE A 33 -3.71 3.59 7.38
N LYS A 34 -4.27 2.38 7.41
CA LYS A 34 -3.66 1.24 8.12
C LYS A 34 -2.32 0.85 7.50
N LEU A 35 -2.27 0.72 6.18
CA LEU A 35 -1.06 0.36 5.44
C LEU A 35 0.01 1.44 5.54
N ASP A 36 -0.37 2.73 5.48
CA ASP A 36 0.53 3.85 5.67
C ASP A 36 1.20 3.82 7.05
N LYS A 37 0.42 3.53 8.11
CA LYS A 37 0.97 3.33 9.45
C LYS A 37 1.95 2.16 9.53
N GLN A 38 1.66 1.05 8.85
CA GLN A 38 2.55 -0.12 8.81
C GLN A 38 3.86 0.20 8.07
N LEU A 39 3.79 0.86 6.91
CA LEU A 39 4.96 1.31 6.16
C LEU A 39 5.81 2.29 6.97
N HIS A 40 5.18 3.22 7.68
CA HIS A 40 5.88 4.17 8.54
C HIS A 40 6.55 3.50 9.74
N ALA A 41 5.89 2.50 10.36
CA ALA A 41 6.47 1.74 11.46
C ALA A 41 7.76 1.02 11.05
N VAL A 42 7.80 0.44 9.85
CA VAL A 42 9.04 -0.17 9.29
C VAL A 42 10.10 0.90 9.04
N SER A 43 9.73 2.04 8.43
CA SER A 43 10.65 3.15 8.18
C SER A 43 11.32 3.63 9.47
N SER A 44 10.54 3.88 10.52
CA SER A 44 11.06 4.30 11.82
C SER A 44 11.88 3.22 12.55
N ALA A 45 11.68 1.95 12.22
CA ALA A 45 12.51 0.88 12.75
C ALA A 45 13.86 0.83 12.02
N LEU A 46 13.87 0.91 10.69
CA LEU A 46 15.08 0.97 9.87
C LEU A 46 15.95 2.19 10.24
N GLU A 47 15.36 3.37 10.35
CA GLU A 47 16.08 4.60 10.72
C GLU A 47 16.75 4.52 12.10
N ARG A 48 16.19 3.73 13.03
CA ARG A 48 16.81 3.52 14.35
C ARG A 48 18.02 2.60 14.29
N GLU A 49 17.99 1.58 13.45
CA GLU A 49 19.11 0.66 13.24
C GLU A 49 20.24 1.30 12.41
N GLU A 50 19.89 2.23 11.52
CA GLU A 50 20.81 2.93 10.61
C GLU A 50 21.22 4.31 11.10
N LYS A 51 21.15 4.57 12.42
CA LYS A 51 21.27 5.93 13.01
C LYS A 51 22.52 6.73 12.60
N PHE A 52 23.52 6.09 11.99
CA PHE A 52 24.75 6.69 11.47
C PHE A 52 25.05 6.37 9.98
N ASP A 53 24.23 5.57 9.30
CA ASP A 53 24.41 5.26 7.88
C ASP A 53 23.62 6.24 7.01
N THR A 54 24.36 7.16 6.38
CA THR A 54 23.81 8.14 5.43
C THR A 54 24.10 7.76 3.97
N SER A 55 24.54 6.53 3.73
CA SER A 55 24.92 6.08 2.39
C SER A 55 23.72 6.11 1.44
N PRO A 56 23.94 6.38 0.14
CA PRO A 56 22.87 6.33 -0.85
C PRO A 56 22.31 4.91 -1.06
N THR A 57 22.99 3.89 -0.53
CA THR A 57 22.60 2.48 -0.53
C THR A 57 21.92 2.05 0.77
N ALA A 58 21.75 2.96 1.73
CA ALA A 58 21.11 2.69 3.02
C ALA A 58 19.71 2.08 2.80
N PRO A 59 19.37 0.98 3.48
CA PRO A 59 18.07 0.34 3.34
C PRO A 59 16.88 1.26 3.67
N SER A 60 17.01 2.18 4.61
CA SER A 60 15.98 3.22 4.86
C SER A 60 15.63 4.04 3.61
N LYS A 61 16.61 4.33 2.73
CA LYS A 61 16.39 5.06 1.49
C LYS A 61 15.65 4.20 0.45
N LYS A 62 16.02 2.93 0.29
CA LYS A 62 15.27 1.99 -0.56
C LYS A 62 13.83 1.82 -0.08
N TRP A 63 13.63 1.72 1.24
CA TRP A 63 12.30 1.65 1.83
C TRP A 63 11.47 2.91 1.55
N LYS A 64 12.10 4.08 1.60
CA LYS A 64 11.46 5.35 1.23
C LYS A 64 10.98 5.35 -0.23
N ASP A 65 11.77 4.84 -1.17
CA ASP A 65 11.36 4.74 -2.57
C ASP A 65 10.12 3.82 -2.73
N ILE A 66 10.06 2.72 -1.97
CA ILE A 66 8.88 1.84 -1.90
C ILE A 66 7.66 2.59 -1.36
N CYS A 67 7.83 3.37 -0.28
CA CYS A 67 6.77 4.22 0.26
C CYS A 67 6.26 5.23 -0.77
N ASP A 68 7.15 5.89 -1.52
CA ASP A 68 6.77 6.86 -2.56
C ASP A 68 5.98 6.21 -3.71
N ILE A 69 6.29 4.95 -4.06
CA ILE A 69 5.51 4.18 -5.04
C ILE A 69 4.12 3.87 -4.50
N TYR A 70 4.02 3.40 -3.25
CA TYR A 70 2.75 3.17 -2.59
C TYR A 70 1.90 4.45 -2.51
N THR A 71 2.47 5.58 -2.08
CA THR A 71 1.78 6.86 -2.01
C THR A 71 1.24 7.29 -3.37
N ARG A 72 2.04 7.16 -4.45
CA ARG A 72 1.58 7.44 -5.82
C ARG A 72 0.41 6.56 -6.25
N LEU A 73 0.44 5.27 -5.92
CA LEU A 73 -0.67 4.37 -6.19
C LEU A 73 -1.96 4.80 -5.48
N MET A 74 -1.86 5.20 -4.20
CA MET A 74 -3.01 5.65 -3.41
C MET A 74 -3.60 6.96 -3.93
N TRP A 75 -2.75 7.92 -4.35
CA TRP A 75 -3.22 9.15 -5.00
C TRP A 75 -3.96 8.85 -6.31
N THR A 76 -3.42 7.96 -7.13
CA THR A 76 -4.04 7.59 -8.41
C THR A 76 -5.41 6.90 -8.18
N ALA A 77 -5.53 6.07 -7.13
CA ALA A 77 -6.80 5.46 -6.74
C ALA A 77 -7.83 6.50 -6.27
N ARG A 78 -7.39 7.51 -5.51
CA ARG A 78 -8.23 8.63 -5.08
C ARG A 78 -8.71 9.49 -6.25
N ASP A 79 -7.83 9.78 -7.20
CA ASP A 79 -8.18 10.53 -8.41
C ASP A 79 -9.20 9.77 -9.26
N THR A 80 -9.03 8.45 -9.37
CA THR A 80 -9.99 7.55 -10.04
C THR A 80 -11.36 7.62 -9.39
N ALA A 81 -11.43 7.52 -8.05
CA ALA A 81 -12.70 7.65 -7.31
C ALA A 81 -13.35 9.04 -7.51
N THR A 82 -12.54 10.09 -7.57
CA THR A 82 -13.01 11.46 -7.80
C THR A 82 -13.59 11.64 -9.21
N ILE A 83 -12.93 11.09 -10.22
CA ILE A 83 -13.42 11.08 -11.61
C ILE A 83 -14.74 10.32 -11.69
N LEU A 84 -14.84 9.15 -11.06
CA LEU A 84 -16.06 8.34 -11.05
C LEU A 84 -17.23 9.06 -10.35
N SER A 85 -16.98 9.67 -9.19
CA SER A 85 -17.99 10.48 -8.50
C SER A 85 -18.47 11.66 -9.35
N SER A 86 -17.54 12.35 -10.03
CA SER A 86 -17.88 13.42 -10.97
C SER A 86 -18.70 12.90 -12.16
N HIS A 87 -18.35 11.72 -12.68
CA HIS A 87 -19.04 11.07 -13.79
C HIS A 87 -20.50 10.75 -13.43
N ILE A 88 -20.74 10.15 -12.26
CA ILE A 88 -22.08 9.89 -11.72
C ILE A 88 -22.87 11.20 -11.58
N ARG A 89 -22.25 12.22 -11.00
CA ARG A 89 -22.91 13.51 -10.78
C ARG A 89 -23.34 14.16 -12.10
N ILE A 90 -22.51 14.07 -13.14
CA ILE A 90 -22.84 14.56 -14.48
C ILE A 90 -23.98 13.73 -15.08
N LEU A 91 -23.93 12.41 -14.97
CA LEU A 91 -24.97 11.52 -15.49
C LEU A 91 -26.33 11.85 -14.88
N VAL A 92 -26.42 11.83 -13.56
CA VAL A 92 -27.68 12.00 -12.80
C VAL A 92 -28.14 13.45 -12.76
N GLY A 93 -27.22 14.41 -12.64
CA GLY A 93 -27.53 15.82 -12.42
C GLY A 93 -27.71 16.65 -13.71
N SER A 94 -27.25 16.16 -14.86
CA SER A 94 -27.28 16.96 -16.10
C SER A 94 -27.68 16.14 -17.32
N VAL A 95 -27.06 14.98 -17.53
CA VAL A 95 -27.27 14.19 -18.77
C VAL A 95 -28.67 13.55 -18.79
N ILE A 96 -29.06 12.83 -17.74
CA ILE A 96 -30.40 12.22 -17.64
C ILE A 96 -31.49 13.30 -17.65
N PRO A 97 -31.44 14.38 -16.85
CA PRO A 97 -32.43 15.45 -16.89
C PRO A 97 -32.56 16.11 -18.28
N GLY A 98 -31.44 16.46 -18.93
CA GLY A 98 -31.47 17.06 -20.26
C GLY A 98 -31.99 16.11 -21.35
N ALA A 99 -31.67 14.82 -21.24
CA ALA A 99 -32.22 13.78 -22.11
C ALA A 99 -33.73 13.57 -21.92
N ALA A 100 -34.23 13.75 -20.70
CA ALA A 100 -35.65 13.63 -20.35
C ALA A 100 -36.47 14.89 -20.63
N GLU A 101 -35.84 16.02 -20.98
CA GLU A 101 -36.53 17.29 -21.19
C GLU A 101 -37.48 17.24 -22.42
N PRO A 102 -38.80 17.44 -22.26
CA PRO A 102 -39.78 17.20 -23.33
C PRO A 102 -39.65 18.13 -24.55
N GLY A 103 -39.05 19.32 -24.36
CA GLY A 103 -38.89 20.34 -25.40
C GLY A 103 -37.51 20.39 -26.05
N GLY A 104 -36.57 19.54 -25.63
CA GLY A 104 -35.20 19.55 -26.15
C GLY A 104 -35.10 18.93 -27.55
N ASN A 105 -34.25 19.50 -28.40
CA ASN A 105 -33.92 18.93 -29.71
C ASN A 105 -33.32 17.51 -29.57
N LYS A 106 -33.80 16.57 -30.41
CA LYS A 106 -33.42 15.15 -30.39
C LYS A 106 -31.92 14.95 -30.62
N GLU A 107 -31.35 15.62 -31.62
CA GLU A 107 -29.93 15.53 -31.97
C GLU A 107 -29.03 16.04 -30.85
N ASP A 108 -29.43 17.11 -30.14
CA ASP A 108 -28.67 17.66 -29.02
C ASP A 108 -28.69 16.73 -27.81
N LYS A 109 -29.83 16.08 -27.52
CA LYS A 109 -29.93 15.02 -26.50
C LYS A 109 -28.99 13.85 -26.80
N ILE A 110 -29.01 13.35 -28.04
CA ILE A 110 -28.14 12.26 -28.51
C ILE A 110 -26.66 12.67 -28.41
N ARG A 111 -26.32 13.90 -28.83
CA ARG A 111 -24.94 14.41 -28.76
C ARG A 111 -24.45 14.52 -27.32
N SER A 112 -25.30 14.95 -26.39
CA SER A 112 -24.97 15.02 -24.95
C SER A 112 -24.66 13.63 -24.37
N LEU A 113 -25.50 12.63 -24.67
CA LEU A 113 -25.29 11.24 -24.26
C LEU A 113 -24.03 10.63 -24.89
N GLN A 114 -23.79 10.92 -26.17
CA GLN A 114 -22.60 10.42 -26.88
C GLN A 114 -21.31 10.97 -26.27
N ARG A 115 -21.25 12.27 -25.96
CA ARG A 115 -20.10 12.88 -25.26
C ARG A 115 -19.84 12.24 -23.89
N PHE A 116 -20.90 11.85 -23.19
CA PHE A 116 -20.77 11.14 -21.92
C PHE A 116 -20.21 9.73 -22.11
N ILE A 117 -20.75 8.96 -23.07
CA ILE A 117 -20.34 7.57 -23.38
C ILE A 117 -18.88 7.51 -23.83
N ASP A 118 -18.44 8.46 -24.65
CA ASP A 118 -17.10 8.48 -25.25
C ASP A 118 -15.99 8.90 -24.27
N ARG A 119 -16.34 9.29 -23.04
CA ARG A 119 -15.35 9.68 -22.03
C ARG A 119 -14.43 8.49 -21.72
N PRO A 120 -13.10 8.66 -21.72
CA PRO A 120 -12.18 7.55 -21.45
C PRO A 120 -12.28 7.12 -19.98
N ALA A 121 -12.12 5.81 -19.75
CA ALA A 121 -12.01 5.24 -18.42
C ALA A 121 -10.67 5.66 -17.77
N PRO A 122 -10.64 6.04 -16.49
CA PRO A 122 -9.40 6.13 -15.74
C PRO A 122 -8.57 4.84 -15.80
N SER A 123 -7.24 4.95 -15.85
CA SER A 123 -6.33 3.81 -16.06
C SER A 123 -6.40 2.73 -14.97
N LEU A 124 -6.71 3.10 -13.73
CA LEU A 124 -6.86 2.16 -12.61
C LEU A 124 -8.20 1.40 -12.57
N LEU A 125 -9.13 1.68 -13.49
CA LEU A 125 -10.41 0.97 -13.60
C LEU A 125 -10.29 -0.41 -14.27
N THR A 126 -9.08 -0.91 -14.50
CA THR A 126 -8.89 -2.31 -14.95
C THR A 126 -8.27 -3.09 -13.81
N THR A 127 -8.90 -4.21 -13.45
CA THR A 127 -8.40 -5.11 -12.41
C THR A 127 -6.99 -5.58 -12.72
N GLU A 128 -6.69 -5.81 -14.00
CA GLU A 128 -5.38 -6.21 -14.49
C GLU A 128 -4.33 -5.12 -14.23
N HIS A 129 -4.61 -3.86 -14.55
CA HIS A 129 -3.64 -2.79 -14.31
C HIS A 129 -3.46 -2.52 -12.82
N ALA A 130 -4.54 -2.53 -12.03
CA ALA A 130 -4.46 -2.38 -10.58
C ALA A 130 -3.64 -3.52 -9.94
N ALA A 131 -3.88 -4.78 -10.36
CA ALA A 131 -3.12 -5.94 -9.92
C ALA A 131 -1.64 -5.82 -10.32
N GLN A 132 -1.32 -5.43 -11.55
CA GLN A 132 0.06 -5.25 -12.00
C GLN A 132 0.83 -4.21 -11.18
N GLN A 133 0.21 -3.10 -10.80
CA GLN A 133 0.88 -2.09 -9.94
C GLN A 133 1.13 -2.63 -8.52
N ILE A 134 0.17 -3.38 -7.98
CA ILE A 134 0.29 -4.01 -6.67
C ILE A 134 1.36 -5.11 -6.68
N ASP A 135 1.39 -5.95 -7.71
CA ASP A 135 2.38 -7.02 -7.85
C ASP A 135 3.80 -6.46 -7.96
N ARG A 136 3.99 -5.36 -8.71
CA ARG A 136 5.28 -4.66 -8.77
C ARG A 136 5.72 -4.15 -7.40
N LEU A 137 4.80 -3.57 -6.62
CA LEU A 137 5.09 -3.11 -5.26
C LEU A 137 5.46 -4.29 -4.34
N LYS A 138 4.72 -5.41 -4.42
CA LYS A 138 5.01 -6.64 -3.66
C LYS A 138 6.36 -7.24 -4.03
N GLN A 139 6.73 -7.25 -5.30
CA GLN A 139 8.05 -7.71 -5.76
C GLN A 139 9.17 -6.85 -5.18
N GLN A 140 9.01 -5.52 -5.15
CA GLN A 140 10.00 -4.63 -4.54
C GLN A 140 10.10 -4.81 -3.02
N LEU A 141 8.96 -4.99 -2.33
CA LEU A 141 8.92 -5.31 -0.91
C LEU A 141 9.65 -6.63 -0.61
N GLY A 142 9.40 -7.68 -1.40
CA GLY A 142 10.07 -8.98 -1.25
C GLY A 142 11.58 -8.88 -1.48
N SER A 143 11.98 -8.26 -2.59
CA SER A 143 13.40 -8.06 -2.93
C SER A 143 14.14 -7.27 -1.85
N PHE A 144 13.49 -6.23 -1.31
CA PHE A 144 14.04 -5.45 -0.21
C PHE A 144 14.31 -6.28 1.05
N ILE A 145 13.35 -7.12 1.48
CA ILE A 145 13.54 -7.96 2.66
C ILE A 145 14.70 -8.93 2.45
N GLU A 146 14.73 -9.61 1.30
CA GLU A 146 15.76 -10.60 1.02
C GLU A 146 17.15 -9.96 1.07
N GLU A 147 17.35 -8.83 0.39
CA GLU A 147 18.60 -8.08 0.43
C GLU A 147 18.96 -7.60 1.83
N TYR A 148 17.99 -7.05 2.57
CA TYR A 148 18.22 -6.52 3.91
C TYR A 148 18.64 -7.62 4.88
N LYS A 149 17.99 -8.78 4.83
CA LYS A 149 18.31 -9.93 5.68
C LYS A 149 19.69 -10.48 5.40
N VAL A 150 20.07 -10.62 4.13
CA VAL A 150 21.42 -11.05 3.76
C VAL A 150 22.47 -10.10 4.34
N GLY A 151 22.24 -8.78 4.24
CA GLY A 151 23.12 -7.77 4.84
C GLY A 151 23.18 -7.85 6.36
N LEU A 152 22.03 -8.09 7.01
CA LEU A 152 21.93 -8.21 8.46
C LEU A 152 22.61 -9.48 8.99
N ASP A 153 22.44 -10.60 8.30
CA ASP A 153 23.11 -11.87 8.63
C ASP A 153 24.63 -11.74 8.49
N ALA A 154 25.11 -11.06 7.43
CA ALA A 154 26.53 -10.76 7.27
C ALA A 154 27.07 -9.89 8.41
N LYS A 155 26.28 -8.89 8.85
CA LYS A 155 26.63 -8.04 10.00
C LYS A 155 26.69 -8.85 11.30
N ILE A 156 25.74 -9.77 11.51
CA ILE A 156 25.74 -10.68 12.67
C ILE A 156 27.00 -11.54 12.67
N VAL A 157 27.38 -12.13 11.53
CA VAL A 157 28.59 -12.98 11.42
C VAL A 157 29.84 -12.16 11.73
N ALA A 158 30.00 -10.97 11.14
CA ALA A 158 31.15 -10.11 11.41
C ALA A 158 31.25 -9.71 12.90
N THR A 159 30.13 -9.39 13.53
CA THR A 159 30.10 -9.09 14.97
C THR A 159 30.38 -10.31 15.84
N GLN A 160 30.01 -11.51 15.41
CA GLN A 160 30.39 -12.75 16.10
C GLN A 160 31.89 -13.03 16.03
N GLU A 161 32.53 -12.71 14.90
CA GLU A 161 33.98 -12.77 14.73
C GLU A 161 34.69 -11.76 15.65
N GLU A 162 34.20 -10.51 15.71
CA GLU A 162 34.71 -9.48 16.62
C GLU A 162 34.61 -9.89 18.10
N ILE A 163 33.49 -10.50 18.50
CA ILE A 163 33.33 -11.06 19.84
C ILE A 163 34.36 -12.15 20.13
N ALA A 164 34.69 -12.99 19.13
CA ALA A 164 35.70 -14.03 19.30
C ALA A 164 37.10 -13.42 19.51
N GLU A 165 37.44 -12.37 18.75
CA GLU A 165 38.69 -11.63 18.92
C GLU A 165 38.78 -10.97 20.30
N PHE A 166 37.69 -10.35 20.77
CA PHE A 166 37.64 -9.76 22.13
C PHE A 166 37.75 -10.81 23.23
N LYS A 167 37.17 -12.00 23.04
CA LYS A 167 37.33 -13.12 23.99
C LYS A 167 38.79 -13.58 24.06
N GLU A 168 39.47 -13.72 22.92
CA GLU A 168 40.89 -14.08 22.88
C GLU A 168 41.77 -13.00 23.53
N ALA A 169 41.48 -11.72 23.26
CA ALA A 169 42.19 -10.60 23.86
C ALA A 169 42.00 -10.52 25.39
N ASP A 170 40.77 -10.74 25.89
CA ASP A 170 40.44 -10.78 27.30
C ASP A 170 41.17 -11.94 28.01
N ASP A 171 41.19 -13.13 27.42
CA ASP A 171 41.91 -14.29 27.95
C ASP A 171 43.42 -14.03 28.02
N LYS A 172 43.99 -13.41 26.99
CA LYS A 172 45.40 -13.01 26.97
C LYS A 172 45.72 -11.99 28.05
N GLN A 173 44.88 -10.95 28.21
CA GLN A 173 45.05 -9.94 29.25
C GLN A 173 44.95 -10.56 30.65
N LYS A 174 43.97 -11.44 30.90
CA LYS A 174 43.83 -12.18 32.16
C LYS A 174 45.05 -13.06 32.44
N ALA A 175 45.59 -13.73 31.42
CA ALA A 175 46.81 -14.53 31.56
C ALA A 175 48.06 -13.68 31.88
N GLU A 176 48.19 -12.50 31.27
CA GLU A 176 49.28 -11.55 31.56
C GLU A 176 49.19 -10.97 32.97
N VAL A 177 47.99 -10.58 33.41
CA VAL A 177 47.73 -10.12 34.78
C VAL A 177 48.08 -11.21 35.79
N LYS A 178 47.63 -12.44 35.56
CA LYS A 178 47.94 -13.58 36.43
C LYS A 178 49.45 -13.87 36.50
N LYS A 179 50.15 -13.86 35.36
CA LYS A 179 51.62 -14.02 35.33
C LYS A 179 52.33 -12.89 36.10
N ALA A 180 51.85 -11.65 35.99
CA ALA A 180 52.42 -10.52 36.72
C ALA A 180 52.19 -10.62 38.23
N GLU A 181 51.04 -11.14 38.66
CA GLU A 181 50.74 -11.42 40.08
C GLU A 181 51.58 -12.58 40.65
N GLU A 182 51.76 -13.66 39.89
CA GLU A 182 52.63 -14.79 40.24
C GLU A 182 54.11 -14.36 40.34
N ALA A 183 54.59 -13.52 39.42
CA ALA A 183 55.95 -12.97 39.49
C ALA A 183 56.18 -12.08 40.71
N ARG A 184 55.13 -11.39 41.21
CA ARG A 184 55.18 -10.54 42.40
C ARG A 184 55.10 -11.31 43.72
N SER A 185 54.59 -12.53 43.73
CA SER A 185 54.49 -13.34 44.95
C SER A 185 55.75 -14.16 45.26
N GLY A 186 56.77 -14.12 44.39
CA GLY A 186 58.12 -14.66 44.63
C GLY A 186 58.99 -13.77 45.55
N LEU A 187 60.10 -14.33 46.05
CA LEU A 187 60.98 -13.82 47.14
C LEU A 187 61.54 -12.37 46.97
N PHE A 188 61.31 -11.69 45.84
CA PHE A 188 61.78 -10.34 45.51
C PHE A 188 60.66 -9.33 45.17
N GLY A 189 59.38 -9.67 45.40
CA GLY A 189 58.21 -8.91 44.95
C GLY A 189 58.05 -7.47 45.44
N LEU A 190 58.76 -7.07 46.51
CA LEU A 190 58.69 -5.72 47.10
C LEU A 190 59.44 -4.64 46.29
N LEU A 191 60.25 -5.01 45.31
CA LEU A 191 61.09 -4.07 44.55
C LEU A 191 60.59 -3.77 43.12
N TYR A 192 59.50 -4.40 42.67
CA TYR A 192 59.00 -4.23 41.30
C TYR A 192 57.81 -3.24 41.22
N PRO A 193 57.90 -2.19 40.37
CA PRO A 193 56.81 -1.24 40.13
C PRO A 193 55.52 -1.95 39.72
N ARG A 194 54.36 -1.36 40.03
CA ARG A 194 53.06 -1.87 39.53
C ARG A 194 53.09 -1.75 38.01
N PRO A 195 52.88 -2.84 37.25
CA PRO A 195 52.62 -2.67 35.83
C PRO A 195 51.31 -1.88 35.68
N CYS A 196 51.39 -0.72 35.04
CA CYS A 196 50.23 0.03 34.61
C CYS A 196 49.69 -0.63 33.35
N PHE A 197 48.86 -1.65 33.51
CA PHE A 197 48.06 -2.17 32.42
C PHE A 197 46.86 -1.24 32.23
N GLU A 198 46.66 -0.70 31.02
CA GLU A 198 45.37 -0.16 30.64
C GLU A 198 44.39 -1.33 30.62
N HIS A 199 43.48 -1.37 31.59
CA HIS A 199 42.50 -2.43 31.70
C HIS A 199 41.38 -2.12 30.70
N VAL A 200 41.46 -2.72 29.51
CA VAL A 200 40.35 -2.71 28.56
C VAL A 200 39.23 -3.58 29.13
N ASN A 201 37.98 -3.12 29.02
CA ASN A 201 36.80 -3.80 29.56
C ASN A 201 36.08 -4.61 28.48
N TYR A 202 36.78 -5.59 27.93
CA TYR A 202 36.25 -6.46 26.87
C TYR A 202 34.94 -7.15 27.26
N GLU A 203 34.73 -7.46 28.55
CA GLU A 203 33.49 -8.10 29.02
C GLU A 203 32.26 -7.20 28.81
N TRP A 204 32.39 -5.88 28.97
CA TRP A 204 31.31 -4.94 28.70
C TRP A 204 31.05 -4.82 27.19
N ASP A 205 32.10 -4.72 26.39
CA ASP A 205 31.99 -4.61 24.92
C ASP A 205 31.35 -5.87 24.33
N ILE A 206 31.79 -7.07 24.74
CA ILE A 206 31.20 -8.36 24.33
C ILE A 206 29.70 -8.39 24.66
N LYS A 207 29.31 -8.00 25.87
CA LYS A 207 27.88 -7.98 26.26
C LYS A 207 27.05 -7.03 25.41
N GLN A 208 27.59 -5.87 25.02
CA GLN A 208 26.87 -4.96 24.12
C GLN A 208 26.69 -5.57 22.73
N LEU A 209 27.75 -6.18 22.18
CA LEU A 209 27.68 -6.83 20.87
C LEU A 209 26.72 -8.03 20.86
N GLU A 210 26.69 -8.84 21.93
CA GLU A 210 25.72 -9.94 22.08
C GLU A 210 24.26 -9.41 22.11
N VAL A 211 24.02 -8.33 22.84
CA VAL A 211 22.71 -7.64 22.88
C VAL A 211 22.30 -7.11 21.52
N ASP A 212 23.23 -6.54 20.75
CA ASP A 212 22.95 -6.02 19.41
C ASP A 212 22.64 -7.14 18.41
N ILE A 213 23.35 -8.28 18.47
CA ILE A 213 23.01 -9.47 17.68
C ILE A 213 21.58 -9.94 17.97
N GLU A 214 21.17 -10.00 19.24
CA GLU A 214 19.81 -10.41 19.60
C GLU A 214 18.76 -9.43 19.06
N LYS A 215 19.02 -8.11 19.14
CA LYS A 215 18.14 -7.09 18.55
C LYS A 215 18.01 -7.29 17.05
N TRP A 216 19.11 -7.49 16.33
CA TRP A 216 19.10 -7.69 14.87
C TRP A 216 18.33 -8.94 14.48
N LYS A 217 18.56 -10.08 15.16
CA LYS A 217 17.78 -11.31 14.92
C LYS A 217 16.29 -11.11 15.13
N LYS A 218 15.91 -10.44 16.22
CA LYS A 218 14.51 -10.13 16.50
C LYS A 218 13.92 -9.23 15.41
N PHE A 219 14.62 -8.17 15.04
CA PHE A 219 14.18 -7.24 14.01
C PHE A 219 13.99 -7.93 12.65
N SER A 220 14.89 -8.83 12.26
CA SER A 220 14.78 -9.65 11.04
C SER A 220 13.46 -10.43 10.99
N ASN A 221 13.08 -11.06 12.10
CA ASN A 221 11.84 -11.81 12.21
C ASN A 221 10.60 -10.89 12.21
N ASP A 222 10.67 -9.76 12.90
CA ASP A 222 9.59 -8.78 12.95
C ASP A 222 9.34 -8.17 11.55
N LEU A 223 10.39 -7.94 10.76
CA LEU A 223 10.32 -7.40 9.39
C LEU A 223 9.47 -8.29 8.47
N ASP A 224 9.63 -9.62 8.54
CA ASP A 224 8.78 -10.55 7.78
C ASP A 224 7.31 -10.43 8.14
N GLY A 225 7.03 -10.28 9.43
CA GLY A 225 5.67 -10.08 9.95
C GLY A 225 5.07 -8.81 9.34
N TYR A 226 5.78 -7.70 9.45
CA TYR A 226 5.32 -6.42 8.92
C TYR A 226 5.07 -6.43 7.42
N VAL A 227 6.01 -6.95 6.62
CA VAL A 227 5.83 -6.95 5.17
C VAL A 227 4.74 -7.93 4.74
N ARG A 228 4.57 -9.07 5.42
CA ARG A 228 3.45 -9.98 5.14
C ARG A 228 2.11 -9.32 5.40
N GLU A 229 1.98 -8.56 6.48
CA GLU A 229 0.77 -7.78 6.75
C GLU A 229 0.53 -6.71 5.69
N ILE A 230 1.58 -6.01 5.26
CA ILE A 230 1.50 -5.01 4.18
C ILE A 230 1.02 -5.68 2.88
N CYS A 231 1.66 -6.77 2.46
CA CYS A 231 1.28 -7.54 1.26
C CYS A 231 -0.17 -8.01 1.31
N THR A 232 -0.61 -8.53 2.47
CA THR A 232 -2.00 -8.98 2.68
C THR A 232 -2.98 -7.82 2.51
N GLY A 233 -2.66 -6.63 3.03
CA GLY A 233 -3.49 -5.45 2.85
C GLY A 233 -3.53 -4.99 1.39
N LEU A 234 -2.39 -5.03 0.68
CA LEU A 234 -2.29 -4.66 -0.74
C LEU A 234 -3.16 -5.56 -1.64
N ASP A 235 -3.28 -6.86 -1.35
CA ASP A 235 -4.06 -7.82 -2.14
C ASP A 235 -5.55 -7.48 -2.24
N THR A 236 -6.06 -6.67 -1.31
CA THR A 236 -7.47 -6.27 -1.29
C THR A 236 -7.76 -5.06 -2.19
N ILE A 237 -6.73 -4.36 -2.66
CA ILE A 237 -6.85 -3.12 -3.43
C ILE A 237 -7.34 -3.38 -4.87
N PRO A 238 -6.81 -4.36 -5.64
CA PRO A 238 -7.27 -4.63 -7.00
C PRO A 238 -8.75 -4.98 -7.08
N HIS A 239 -9.29 -5.76 -6.15
CA HIS A 239 -10.73 -6.06 -6.14
C HIS A 239 -11.59 -4.82 -5.88
N ARG A 240 -11.16 -3.93 -5.00
CA ARG A 240 -11.94 -2.73 -4.63
C ARG A 240 -11.86 -1.64 -5.69
N VAL A 241 -10.67 -1.34 -6.20
CA VAL A 241 -10.46 -0.28 -7.20
C VAL A 241 -10.71 -0.81 -8.61
N GLY A 242 -10.20 -2.00 -8.93
CA GLY A 242 -10.32 -2.60 -10.25
C GLY A 242 -11.70 -3.19 -10.52
N SER A 243 -12.28 -3.96 -9.59
CA SER A 243 -13.58 -4.62 -9.87
C SER A 243 -14.78 -3.71 -9.61
N ALA A 244 -14.85 -3.04 -8.45
CA ALA A 244 -16.05 -2.29 -8.07
C ALA A 244 -16.19 -0.99 -8.87
N PHE A 245 -15.10 -0.21 -9.01
CA PHE A 245 -15.17 1.04 -9.78
C PHE A 245 -15.38 0.79 -11.27
N SER A 246 -14.80 -0.29 -11.81
CA SER A 246 -15.00 -0.68 -13.21
C SER A 246 -16.43 -1.13 -13.49
N ALA A 247 -17.00 -1.98 -12.63
CA ALA A 247 -18.39 -2.40 -12.75
C ALA A 247 -19.34 -1.19 -12.74
N LEU A 248 -19.09 -0.22 -11.87
CA LEU A 248 -19.89 1.00 -11.80
C LEU A 248 -19.74 1.87 -13.06
N TRP A 249 -18.50 2.07 -13.52
CA TRP A 249 -18.21 2.80 -14.77
C TRP A 249 -18.89 2.16 -16.00
N ILE A 250 -18.82 0.83 -16.12
CA ILE A 250 -19.48 0.08 -17.19
C ILE A 250 -21.00 0.25 -17.09
N HIS A 251 -21.56 0.05 -15.90
CA HIS A 251 -23.00 0.17 -15.66
C HIS A 251 -23.54 1.57 -16.03
N GLU A 252 -22.82 2.64 -15.69
CA GLU A 252 -23.18 4.01 -16.07
C GLU A 252 -23.17 4.23 -17.58
N LYS A 253 -22.15 3.69 -18.27
CA LYS A 253 -22.09 3.77 -19.74
C LYS A 253 -23.22 2.99 -20.41
N GLU A 254 -23.54 1.80 -19.93
CA GLU A 254 -24.64 1.00 -20.46
C GLU A 254 -26.00 1.69 -20.23
N ASN A 255 -26.20 2.32 -19.07
CA ASN A 255 -27.40 3.13 -18.82
C ASN A 255 -27.51 4.32 -19.78
N ALA A 256 -26.41 5.05 -20.02
CA ALA A 256 -26.38 6.15 -20.99
C ALA A 256 -26.64 5.66 -22.43
N LYS A 257 -26.07 4.52 -22.83
CA LYS A 257 -26.32 3.89 -24.14
C LYS A 257 -27.78 3.47 -24.30
N SER A 258 -28.36 2.88 -23.27
CA SER A 258 -29.77 2.46 -23.25
C SER A 258 -30.69 3.67 -23.43
N LEU A 259 -30.43 4.75 -22.67
CA LEU A 259 -31.17 6.00 -22.79
C LEU A 259 -31.04 6.64 -24.18
N ARG A 260 -29.82 6.65 -24.74
CA ARG A 260 -29.57 7.12 -26.11
C ARG A 260 -30.40 6.34 -27.13
N ARG A 261 -30.41 5.00 -27.02
CA ARG A 261 -31.20 4.14 -27.91
C ARG A 261 -32.70 4.45 -27.82
N MET A 262 -33.23 4.64 -26.61
CA MET A 262 -34.65 5.00 -26.44
C MET A 262 -35.00 6.33 -27.12
N ILE A 263 -34.10 7.33 -27.08
CA ILE A 263 -34.31 8.62 -27.75
C ILE A 263 -34.20 8.48 -29.26
N GLU A 264 -33.25 7.69 -29.76
CA GLU A 264 -33.08 7.41 -31.19
C GLU A 264 -34.32 6.72 -31.78
N GLU A 265 -34.89 5.75 -31.07
CA GLU A 265 -36.10 5.00 -31.45
C GLU A 265 -37.39 5.82 -31.29
N SER A 266 -37.35 6.94 -30.56
CA SER A 266 -38.51 7.79 -30.33
C SER A 266 -38.76 8.76 -31.50
N PRO A 267 -40.00 8.86 -32.02
CA PRO A 267 -40.33 9.76 -33.13
C PRO A 267 -40.08 11.24 -32.82
N ASP A 268 -40.35 11.66 -31.59
CA ASP A 268 -40.22 13.04 -31.11
C ASP A 268 -38.98 13.25 -30.23
N GLY A 269 -38.14 12.22 -30.07
CA GLY A 269 -36.95 12.27 -29.22
C GLY A 269 -37.27 12.29 -27.72
N ASN A 270 -38.50 11.96 -27.33
CA ASN A 270 -38.92 11.85 -25.93
C ASN A 270 -38.90 10.40 -25.45
N VAL A 271 -38.51 10.20 -24.19
CA VAL A 271 -38.46 8.88 -23.58
C VAL A 271 -39.86 8.49 -23.11
N HIS A 272 -40.63 7.87 -24.00
CA HIS A 272 -41.95 7.34 -23.67
C HIS A 272 -41.82 6.07 -22.81
N VAL A 273 -42.82 5.80 -21.97
CA VAL A 273 -42.90 4.53 -21.20
C VAL A 273 -43.00 3.39 -22.20
N CYS A 274 -41.86 2.76 -22.52
CA CYS A 274 -41.85 1.59 -23.37
C CYS A 274 -42.25 0.38 -22.50
N THR A 275 -43.50 -0.07 -22.65
CA THR A 275 -44.12 -1.18 -21.89
C THR A 275 -43.48 -2.55 -22.13
N LYS A 276 -42.26 -2.62 -22.69
CA LYS A 276 -41.59 -3.85 -23.15
C LYS A 276 -40.11 -3.98 -22.75
N ILE A 277 -39.68 -3.40 -21.64
CA ILE A 277 -38.37 -3.72 -21.06
C ILE A 277 -38.52 -4.23 -19.62
N TYR A 278 -39.12 -5.41 -19.48
CA TYR A 278 -38.93 -6.29 -18.33
C TYR A 278 -38.74 -7.70 -18.85
N LYS A 279 -37.55 -8.00 -19.39
CA LYS A 279 -37.17 -9.40 -19.64
C LYS A 279 -35.67 -9.69 -19.71
N TYR A 280 -34.83 -8.87 -19.09
CA TYR A 280 -33.47 -9.22 -18.64
C TYR A 280 -33.18 -8.25 -17.49
N GLY A 281 -33.28 -8.57 -16.21
CA GLY A 281 -32.73 -9.73 -15.52
C GLY A 281 -31.55 -9.25 -14.68
N ILE A 282 -31.79 -8.68 -13.50
CA ILE A 282 -30.83 -8.71 -12.39
C ILE A 282 -31.59 -9.25 -11.19
N TYR A 283 -31.43 -10.56 -10.99
CA TYR A 283 -31.57 -11.18 -9.69
C TYR A 283 -30.52 -10.56 -8.77
N LEU A 284 -30.99 -9.84 -7.74
CA LEU A 284 -30.30 -9.76 -6.46
C LEU A 284 -31.29 -10.27 -5.41
N ALA A 285 -31.19 -11.56 -5.13
CA ALA A 285 -31.62 -12.26 -3.93
C ALA A 285 -30.43 -13.16 -3.56
N TYR A 286 -29.88 -13.29 -2.35
CA TYR A 286 -30.35 -13.07 -0.98
C TYR A 286 -31.82 -13.38 -0.74
#